data_AF-A0A9Q0G7Q8-F1
#
_entry.id   AF-A0A9Q0G7Q8-F1
#
_cell.length_a   1.000
_cell.length_b   1.000
_cell.length_c   1.000
_cell.angle_alpha   90.00
_cell.angle_beta   90.00
_cell.angle_gamma   90.00
#
_symmetry.space_group_name_H-M   'P 1'
#
loop_
_entity.id
_entity.type
_entity.pdbx_description
1 polymer ?
#
loop_
_entity_poly.entity_id
_entity_poly.type
_entity_poly.pdbx_seq_one_letter_code
_entity_poly.pdbx_strand_id
1 'polypeptide(L)'
;DVKNPVGTSIFHHFLVSAFIILTLSNILPFGYSTESPRYTVLFSQPEYEIRLYKEISWMCAFLQGNSFQKSTKDGFHRIYQYIQGANSNSSRLAITAPVLTSIRPSPNGTTGYRVKLFLITNFGATPPQPSPELNLQIDKWRAKCVAVRKFPGFAMDDNVSKEAEALVTSLSKYFAGGNMTGLEDKRYTIAQYNASSHLVGRLNEVWVDVSAIVNIEGCPRP
;
A
#
# COMPACT_ATOMS: atom_id res chain seq x y z
N ASP A 1 50.47 52.22 0.31
CA ASP A 1 49.44 51.39 -0.37
C ASP A 1 48.79 50.41 0.58
N VAL A 2 47.72 50.86 1.24
CA VAL A 2 46.93 50.06 2.18
C VAL A 2 45.94 49.22 1.37
N LYS A 3 46.20 47.91 1.28
CA LYS A 3 45.23 46.94 0.74
C LYS A 3 44.07 46.81 1.71
N ASN A 4 42.91 47.35 1.36
CA ASN A 4 41.65 47.18 2.11
C ASN A 4 41.22 45.69 2.10
N PRO A 5 41.24 44.97 3.23
CA PRO A 5 40.84 43.56 3.29
C PRO A 5 39.33 43.38 3.49
N VAL A 6 38.57 44.48 3.58
CA VAL A 6 37.14 44.47 3.92
C VAL A 6 36.28 44.02 2.73
N GLY A 7 36.69 44.31 1.49
CA GLY A 7 35.91 44.00 0.29
C GLY A 7 35.82 42.51 -0.05
N THR A 8 36.88 41.74 0.20
CA THR A 8 36.93 40.30 -0.11
C THR A 8 36.12 39.45 0.87
N SER A 9 36.05 39.85 2.15
CA SER A 9 35.24 39.16 3.17
C SER A 9 33.74 39.29 2.92
N ILE A 10 33.28 40.49 2.56
CA ILE A 10 31.86 40.75 2.24
C ILE A 10 31.46 39.97 0.99
N PHE A 11 32.29 39.93 -0.05
CA PHE A 11 32.01 39.17 -1.28
C PHE A 11 31.93 37.66 -1.03
N HIS A 12 32.78 37.11 -0.16
CA HIS A 12 32.72 35.70 0.26
C HIS A 12 31.45 35.39 1.05
N HIS A 13 31.04 36.26 1.98
CA HIS A 13 29.78 36.08 2.72
C HIS A 13 28.55 36.15 1.81
N PHE A 14 28.53 37.05 0.84
CA PHE A 14 27.45 37.11 -0.15
C PHE A 14 27.40 35.84 -1.03
N LEU A 15 28.55 35.35 -1.53
CA LEU A 15 28.63 34.13 -2.33
C LEU A 15 28.21 32.87 -1.55
N VAL A 16 28.64 32.73 -0.29
CA VAL A 16 28.24 31.60 0.58
C VAL A 16 26.75 31.67 0.93
N SER A 17 26.21 32.87 1.21
CA SER A 17 24.77 33.03 1.49
C SER A 17 23.90 32.73 0.27
N ALA A 18 24.32 33.13 -0.94
CA ALA A 18 23.63 32.83 -2.19
C ALA A 18 23.65 31.32 -2.49
N PHE A 19 24.74 30.62 -2.16
CA PHE A 19 24.83 29.16 -2.31
C PHE A 19 23.87 28.43 -1.35
N ILE A 20 23.76 28.90 -0.10
CA ILE A 20 22.84 28.32 0.90
C ILE A 20 21.37 28.55 0.50
N ILE A 21 21.04 29.73 -0.03
CA ILE A 21 19.67 30.05 -0.47
C ILE A 21 19.28 29.26 -1.75
N LEU A 22 20.22 29.03 -2.67
CA LEU A 22 19.99 28.16 -3.86
C LEU A 22 19.85 26.67 -3.51
N THR A 23 20.45 26.20 -2.41
CA THR A 23 20.23 24.83 -1.93
C THR A 23 18.92 24.65 -1.16
N LEU A 24 18.34 25.74 -0.63
CA LEU A 24 17.08 25.70 0.11
C LEU A 24 15.82 25.84 -0.77
N SER A 25 15.96 26.29 -2.03
CA SER A 25 14.83 26.44 -2.95
C SER A 25 14.44 25.17 -3.72
N ASN A 26 15.06 24.03 -3.43
CA ASN A 26 14.77 22.75 -4.09
C ASN A 26 14.36 21.61 -3.13
N ILE A 27 13.94 21.93 -1.90
CA ILE A 27 13.24 20.98 -1.03
C ILE A 27 11.76 21.37 -0.96
N LEU A 28 11.11 21.44 -2.12
CA LEU A 28 9.69 21.10 -2.12
C LEU A 28 9.66 19.57 -2.10
N PRO A 29 9.15 18.93 -1.04
CA PRO A 29 8.75 17.54 -1.18
C PRO A 29 7.67 17.58 -2.25
N PHE A 30 8.01 17.16 -3.47
CA PHE A 30 7.04 16.91 -4.52
C PHE A 30 6.27 15.65 -4.10
N GLY A 31 5.46 15.81 -3.06
CA GLY A 31 4.51 14.82 -2.59
C GLY A 31 3.41 14.79 -3.63
N TYR A 32 3.59 13.98 -4.67
CA TYR A 32 2.44 13.46 -5.38
C TYR A 32 1.59 12.75 -4.31
N SER A 33 0.52 13.41 -3.85
CA SER A 33 -0.46 12.79 -2.97
C SER A 33 -1.18 11.74 -3.80
N THR A 34 -0.64 10.53 -3.80
CA THR A 34 -1.25 9.39 -4.47
C THR A 34 -2.54 9.03 -3.75
N GLU A 35 -3.67 9.11 -4.45
CA GLU A 35 -4.99 8.77 -3.91
C GLU A 35 -5.00 7.38 -3.27
N SER A 36 -5.66 7.28 -2.12
CA SER A 36 -5.70 6.08 -1.28
C SER A 36 -7.13 5.80 -0.79
N PRO A 37 -7.49 4.52 -0.55
CA PRO A 37 -8.82 4.20 -0.06
C PRO A 37 -9.06 4.84 1.32
N ARG A 38 -10.19 5.52 1.46
CA ARG A 38 -10.60 6.12 2.73
C ARG A 38 -11.04 5.03 3.72
N TYR A 39 -10.70 5.23 4.98
CA TYR A 39 -11.10 4.35 6.08
C TYR A 39 -11.43 5.14 7.34
N THR A 40 -12.06 4.47 8.29
CA THR A 40 -12.27 4.97 9.66
C THR A 40 -11.51 4.05 10.62
N VAL A 41 -10.71 4.60 11.53
CA VAL A 41 -10.07 3.81 12.58
C VAL A 41 -11.13 3.52 13.64
N LEU A 42 -11.46 2.25 13.84
CA LEU A 42 -12.40 1.80 14.87
C LEU A 42 -11.70 1.49 16.18
N PHE A 43 -10.43 1.06 16.10
CA PHE A 43 -9.65 0.67 17.25
C PHE A 43 -8.16 0.89 16.97
N SER A 44 -7.39 1.29 17.98
CA SER A 44 -5.97 1.60 17.85
C SER A 44 -5.19 1.09 19.05
N GLN A 45 -4.05 0.47 18.77
CA GLN A 45 -3.03 0.05 19.72
C GLN A 45 -1.66 0.51 19.20
N PRO A 46 -0.61 0.52 20.03
CA PRO A 46 0.74 0.89 19.57
C PRO A 46 1.24 0.06 18.38
N GLU A 47 0.85 -1.21 18.31
CA GLU A 47 1.35 -2.16 17.30
C GLU A 47 0.47 -2.33 16.07
N TYR A 48 -0.83 -1.98 16.16
CA TYR A 48 -1.79 -2.15 15.08
C TYR A 48 -3.02 -1.26 15.22
N GLU A 49 -3.73 -1.08 14.10
CA GLU A 49 -5.04 -0.43 14.04
C GLU A 49 -6.07 -1.42 13.48
N ILE A 50 -7.35 -1.25 13.82
CA ILE A 50 -8.45 -1.88 13.11
C ILE A 50 -9.22 -0.79 12.37
N ARG A 51 -9.28 -0.93 11.05
CA ARG A 51 -9.84 0.05 10.14
C ARG A 51 -11.10 -0.49 9.48
N LEU A 52 -12.14 0.31 9.44
CA LEU A 52 -13.31 0.10 8.60
C LEU A 52 -13.06 0.72 7.24
N TYR A 53 -13.00 -0.14 6.22
CA TYR A 53 -13.11 0.25 4.84
C TYR A 53 -14.58 0.07 4.42
N LYS A 54 -15.19 1.09 3.80
CA LYS A 54 -16.55 0.99 3.25
C LYS A 54 -16.50 0.31 1.88
N GLU A 55 -17.23 0.83 0.91
CA GLU A 55 -17.18 0.33 -0.46
C GLU A 55 -15.89 0.74 -1.15
N ILE A 56 -15.19 -0.23 -1.72
CA ILE A 56 -13.95 0.00 -2.47
C ILE A 56 -13.95 -0.87 -3.71
N SER A 57 -13.58 -0.28 -4.84
CA SER A 57 -13.31 -1.03 -6.06
C SER A 57 -11.80 -1.18 -6.26
N TRP A 58 -11.38 -2.39 -6.55
CA TRP A 58 -10.00 -2.74 -6.85
C TRP A 58 -9.92 -3.34 -8.25
N MET A 59 -8.89 -3.01 -9.02
CA MET A 59 -8.51 -3.84 -10.17
C MET A 59 -7.60 -4.96 -9.67
N CYS A 60 -7.91 -6.21 -10.02
CA CYS A 60 -7.27 -7.40 -9.46
C CYS A 60 -6.67 -8.29 -10.55
N ALA A 61 -5.41 -8.69 -10.35
CA ALA A 61 -4.73 -9.72 -11.11
C ALA A 61 -4.57 -11.00 -10.27
N PHE A 62 -4.90 -12.15 -10.85
CA PHE A 62 -4.72 -13.46 -10.21
C PHE A 62 -3.44 -14.13 -10.72
N LEU A 63 -2.65 -14.65 -9.79
CA LEU A 63 -1.41 -15.37 -10.07
C LEU A 63 -1.29 -16.60 -9.15
N GLN A 64 -0.50 -17.57 -9.59
CA GLN A 64 -0.07 -18.71 -8.78
C GLN A 64 1.45 -18.81 -8.85
N GLY A 65 2.09 -19.16 -7.74
CA GLY A 65 3.54 -19.30 -7.70
C GLY A 65 4.07 -19.52 -6.29
N ASN A 66 5.38 -19.30 -6.14
CA ASN A 66 6.12 -19.49 -4.89
C ASN A 66 6.87 -18.22 -4.41
N SER A 67 6.79 -17.11 -5.15
CA SER A 67 7.41 -15.83 -4.79
C SER A 67 6.36 -14.73 -4.76
N PHE A 68 6.27 -14.06 -3.61
CA PHE A 68 5.48 -12.86 -3.40
C PHE A 68 6.01 -11.70 -4.25
N GLN A 69 7.32 -11.48 -4.30
CA GLN A 69 7.92 -10.37 -5.06
C GLN A 69 7.67 -10.51 -6.55
N LYS A 70 7.90 -11.72 -7.11
CA LYS A 70 7.61 -12.00 -8.51
C LYS A 70 6.13 -11.84 -8.83
N SER A 71 5.26 -12.42 -7.99
CA SER A 71 3.81 -12.34 -8.21
C SER A 71 3.30 -10.91 -8.14
N THR A 72 3.81 -10.10 -7.20
CA THR A 72 3.48 -8.67 -7.08
C THR A 72 3.90 -7.91 -8.33
N LYS A 73 5.13 -8.11 -8.81
CA LYS A 73 5.65 -7.45 -10.02
C LYS A 73 4.82 -7.82 -11.26
N ASP A 74 4.60 -9.11 -11.49
CA ASP A 74 3.90 -9.61 -12.68
C ASP A 74 2.41 -9.18 -12.67
N GLY A 75 1.75 -9.23 -11.51
CA GLY A 75 0.37 -8.78 -11.36
C GLY A 75 0.23 -7.27 -11.51
N PHE A 76 1.13 -6.50 -10.89
CA PHE A 76 1.13 -5.05 -11.03
C PHE A 76 1.44 -4.63 -12.47
N HIS A 77 2.30 -5.33 -13.20
CA HIS A 77 2.57 -5.04 -14.60
C HIS A 77 1.30 -5.13 -15.48
N ARG A 78 0.47 -6.15 -15.27
CA ARG A 78 -0.83 -6.28 -15.98
C ARG A 78 -1.77 -5.13 -15.63
N ILE A 79 -1.87 -4.76 -14.36
CA ILE A 79 -2.66 -3.61 -13.92
C ILE A 79 -2.10 -2.29 -14.46
N TYR A 80 -0.77 -2.17 -14.57
CA TYR A 80 -0.12 -0.99 -15.13
C TYR A 80 -0.50 -0.82 -16.62
N GLN A 81 -0.49 -1.88 -17.41
CA GLN A 81 -0.97 -1.84 -18.80
C GLN A 81 -2.42 -1.34 -18.87
N TYR A 82 -3.29 -1.86 -17.99
CA TYR A 82 -4.68 -1.41 -17.88
C TYR A 82 -4.80 0.10 -17.62
N ILE A 83 -4.11 0.64 -16.60
CA ILE A 83 -4.17 2.08 -16.30
C ILE A 83 -3.49 2.95 -17.35
N GLN A 84 -2.65 2.38 -18.23
CA GLN A 84 -2.01 3.09 -19.34
C GLN A 84 -2.81 3.04 -20.65
N GLY A 85 -3.98 2.40 -20.67
CA GLY A 85 -4.88 2.41 -21.82
C GLY A 85 -5.19 1.05 -22.44
N ALA A 86 -4.70 -0.06 -21.88
CA ALA A 86 -5.17 -1.40 -22.28
C ALA A 86 -6.52 -1.71 -21.61
N ASN A 87 -7.52 -0.93 -21.99
CA ASN A 87 -8.91 -1.00 -21.53
C ASN A 87 -9.86 -0.56 -22.66
N SER A 88 -11.15 -0.83 -22.49
CA SER A 88 -12.18 -0.68 -23.53
C SER A 88 -12.23 0.69 -24.23
N ASN A 89 -11.77 1.75 -23.56
CA ASN A 89 -11.87 3.12 -24.05
C ASN A 89 -10.49 3.77 -24.25
N SER A 90 -9.40 3.00 -24.19
CA SER A 90 -8.01 3.48 -24.29
C SER A 90 -7.66 4.61 -23.33
N SER A 91 -8.35 4.66 -22.20
CA SER A 91 -8.25 5.76 -21.23
C SER A 91 -7.06 5.55 -20.28
N ARG A 92 -6.36 6.63 -19.94
CA ARG A 92 -5.33 6.61 -18.90
C ARG A 92 -5.96 6.91 -17.54
N LEU A 93 -5.66 6.08 -16.56
CA LEU A 93 -6.13 6.22 -15.18
C LEU A 93 -4.98 6.63 -14.27
N ALA A 94 -5.28 7.43 -13.25
CA ALA A 94 -4.30 7.80 -12.24
C ALA A 94 -3.82 6.55 -11.49
N ILE A 95 -2.50 6.47 -11.25
CA ILE A 95 -1.95 5.49 -10.33
C ILE A 95 -2.36 5.86 -8.90
N THR A 96 -2.73 4.85 -8.12
CA THR A 96 -3.17 5.00 -6.72
C THR A 96 -2.26 4.20 -5.79
N ALA A 97 -2.47 4.34 -4.48
CA ALA A 97 -1.79 3.58 -3.45
C ALA A 97 -2.82 3.01 -2.46
N PRO A 98 -2.45 1.96 -1.71
CA PRO A 98 -1.29 1.10 -1.91
C PRO A 98 -1.49 0.10 -3.07
N VAL A 99 -0.40 -0.53 -3.53
CA VAL A 99 -0.48 -1.81 -4.24
C VAL A 99 -0.67 -2.90 -3.18
N LEU A 100 -1.76 -3.65 -3.28
CA LEU A 100 -2.03 -4.77 -2.38
C LEU A 100 -1.61 -6.09 -3.04
N THR A 101 -1.01 -6.99 -2.28
CA THR A 101 -0.84 -8.39 -2.68
C THR A 101 -1.38 -9.29 -1.58
N SER A 102 -2.53 -9.91 -1.84
CA SER A 102 -3.11 -10.92 -0.95
C SER A 102 -2.47 -12.28 -1.20
N ILE A 103 -2.08 -12.95 -0.13
CA ILE A 103 -1.41 -14.25 -0.13
C ILE A 103 -2.39 -15.28 0.42
N ARG A 104 -2.62 -16.34 -0.34
CA ARG A 104 -3.50 -17.45 0.03
C ARG A 104 -2.76 -18.77 -0.17
N PRO A 105 -2.17 -19.32 0.89
CA PRO A 105 -1.60 -20.66 0.84
C PRO A 105 -2.66 -21.67 0.41
N SER A 106 -2.30 -22.59 -0.49
CA SER A 106 -3.13 -23.75 -0.84
C SER A 106 -2.56 -25.00 -0.15
N PRO A 107 -3.41 -25.93 0.31
CA PRO A 107 -2.96 -27.23 0.81
C PRO A 107 -2.11 -28.01 -0.20
N ASN A 108 -2.31 -27.76 -1.51
CA ASN A 108 -1.60 -28.44 -2.59
C ASN A 108 -0.17 -27.90 -2.84
N GLY A 109 0.35 -27.03 -1.96
CA GLY A 109 1.70 -26.47 -2.04
C GLY A 109 1.85 -25.25 -2.97
N THR A 110 0.87 -24.97 -3.83
CA THR A 110 0.87 -23.78 -4.69
C THR A 110 0.28 -22.57 -3.96
N THR A 111 0.97 -21.44 -3.89
CA THR A 111 0.41 -20.23 -3.26
C THR A 111 -0.35 -19.41 -4.30
N GLY A 112 -1.60 -19.06 -3.98
CA GLY A 112 -2.40 -18.14 -4.78
C GLY A 112 -2.13 -16.69 -4.37
N TYR A 113 -1.88 -15.84 -5.36
CA TYR A 113 -1.67 -14.40 -5.18
C TYR A 113 -2.77 -13.61 -5.87
N ARG A 114 -3.19 -12.51 -5.22
CA ARG A 114 -4.08 -11.52 -5.80
C ARG A 114 -3.44 -10.14 -5.65
N VAL A 115 -2.97 -9.58 -6.76
CA VAL A 115 -2.40 -8.23 -6.78
C VAL A 115 -3.49 -7.23 -7.12
N LYS A 116 -3.58 -6.13 -6.39
CA LYS A 116 -4.67 -5.16 -6.51
C LYS A 116 -4.19 -3.72 -6.50
N LEU A 117 -4.90 -2.88 -7.24
CA LEU A 117 -4.73 -1.43 -7.24
C LEU A 117 -6.09 -0.76 -7.03
N PHE A 118 -6.11 0.28 -6.19
CA PHE A 118 -7.34 1.00 -5.86
C PHE A 118 -7.87 1.75 -7.09
N LEU A 119 -9.16 1.62 -7.38
CA LEU A 119 -9.83 2.35 -8.46
C LEU A 119 -10.59 3.55 -7.89
N ILE A 120 -10.27 4.73 -8.38
CA ILE A 120 -11.02 5.96 -8.09
C ILE A 120 -12.31 5.90 -8.91
N THR A 121 -13.42 5.56 -8.26
CA THR A 121 -14.75 5.63 -8.88
C THR A 121 -15.40 6.96 -8.48
N ASN A 122 -15.23 7.97 -9.32
CA ASN A 122 -15.93 9.26 -9.13
C ASN A 122 -17.41 9.10 -9.49
N PHE A 123 -18.30 9.54 -8.60
CA PHE A 123 -19.73 9.80 -8.88
C PHE A 123 -20.47 8.72 -9.70
N GLY A 124 -20.29 7.44 -9.37
CA GLY A 124 -21.02 6.35 -10.01
C GLY A 124 -20.51 5.93 -11.40
N ALA A 125 -19.40 6.51 -11.88
CA ALA A 125 -18.76 6.07 -13.11
C ALA A 125 -18.23 4.63 -12.96
N THR A 126 -18.61 3.77 -13.90
CA THR A 126 -18.06 2.41 -13.98
C THR A 126 -16.66 2.49 -14.59
N PRO A 127 -15.62 1.90 -13.96
CA PRO A 127 -14.28 1.89 -14.53
C PRO A 127 -14.28 1.16 -15.89
N PRO A 128 -13.42 1.56 -16.84
CA PRO A 128 -13.35 0.93 -18.15
C PRO A 128 -13.00 -0.55 -18.00
N GLN A 129 -13.55 -1.41 -18.86
CA GLN A 129 -13.28 -2.84 -18.79
C GLN A 129 -11.84 -3.11 -19.23
N PRO A 130 -11.08 -3.98 -18.54
CA PRO A 130 -9.74 -4.34 -18.95
C PRO A 130 -9.78 -5.14 -20.25
N SER A 131 -8.73 -5.03 -21.08
CA SER A 131 -8.63 -5.88 -22.26
C SER A 131 -8.55 -7.37 -21.86
N PRO A 132 -9.20 -8.30 -22.59
CA PRO A 132 -9.29 -9.72 -22.20
C PRO A 132 -7.93 -10.39 -21.97
N GLU A 133 -6.92 -10.05 -22.76
CA GLU A 133 -5.55 -10.58 -22.67
C GLU A 133 -4.87 -10.26 -21.32
N LEU A 134 -5.29 -9.19 -20.65
CA LEU A 134 -4.78 -8.85 -19.34
C LEU A 134 -5.34 -9.73 -18.24
N ASN A 135 -6.45 -10.46 -18.47
CA ASN A 135 -7.13 -11.34 -17.50
C ASN A 135 -7.29 -10.70 -16.10
N LEU A 136 -7.69 -9.43 -16.08
CA LEU A 136 -7.94 -8.67 -14.85
C LEU A 136 -9.43 -8.70 -14.51
N GLN A 137 -9.75 -8.55 -13.22
CA GLN A 137 -11.13 -8.48 -12.74
C GLN A 137 -11.29 -7.34 -11.75
N ILE A 138 -12.47 -6.74 -11.76
CA ILE A 138 -12.83 -5.75 -10.74
C ILE A 138 -13.26 -6.53 -9.48
N ASP A 139 -12.54 -6.31 -8.37
CA ASP A 139 -12.87 -6.83 -7.05
C ASP A 139 -13.55 -5.71 -6.24
N LYS A 140 -14.88 -5.80 -6.08
CA LYS A 140 -15.67 -4.85 -5.28
C LYS A 140 -15.77 -5.34 -3.85
N TRP A 141 -15.21 -4.57 -2.93
CA TRP A 141 -15.40 -4.78 -1.51
C TRP A 141 -16.66 -4.04 -1.07
N ARG A 142 -17.50 -4.75 -0.32
CA ARG A 142 -18.44 -4.11 0.62
C ARG A 142 -17.66 -3.66 1.85
N ALA A 143 -18.37 -3.14 2.85
CA ALA A 143 -17.75 -2.81 4.13
C ALA A 143 -16.94 -4.00 4.69
N LYS A 144 -15.71 -3.74 5.11
CA LYS A 144 -14.77 -4.71 5.70
C LYS A 144 -13.96 -4.08 6.82
N CYS A 145 -13.72 -4.85 7.88
CA CYS A 145 -12.75 -4.51 8.91
C CYS A 145 -11.42 -5.19 8.63
N VAL A 146 -10.37 -4.38 8.64
CA VAL A 146 -9.02 -4.86 8.40
C VAL A 146 -8.15 -4.46 9.58
N ALA A 147 -7.51 -5.44 10.21
CA ALA A 147 -6.42 -5.20 11.14
C ALA A 147 -5.16 -4.88 10.36
N VAL A 148 -4.44 -3.83 10.76
CA VAL A 148 -3.31 -3.27 10.03
C VAL A 148 -2.14 -3.04 10.96
N ARG A 149 -0.96 -3.57 10.60
CA ARG A 149 0.33 -3.26 11.22
C ARG A 149 1.27 -2.64 10.18
N LYS A 150 1.92 -1.54 10.54
CA LYS A 150 2.93 -0.87 9.71
C LYS A 150 4.30 -1.49 9.93
N PHE A 151 5.10 -1.61 8.86
CA PHE A 151 6.49 -2.04 8.97
C PHE A 151 7.38 -1.32 7.93
N PRO A 152 8.64 -1.00 8.28
CA PRO A 152 9.57 -0.30 7.41
C PRO A 152 10.28 -1.23 6.42
N GLY A 153 11.09 -0.65 5.53
CA GLY A 153 11.99 -1.41 4.65
C GLY A 153 11.31 -1.99 3.42
N PHE A 154 11.90 -3.02 2.82
CA PHE A 154 11.33 -3.71 1.66
C PHE A 154 10.48 -4.88 2.10
N ALA A 155 9.29 -5.03 1.50
CA ALA A 155 8.53 -6.27 1.58
C ALA A 155 9.16 -7.32 0.65
N MET A 156 9.59 -8.44 1.21
CA MET A 156 10.35 -9.49 0.54
C MET A 156 9.81 -10.88 0.88
N ASP A 157 10.13 -11.86 0.05
CA ASP A 157 9.65 -13.25 0.21
C ASP A 157 9.99 -13.85 1.59
N ASP A 158 11.07 -13.39 2.24
CA ASP A 158 11.60 -13.90 3.51
C ASP A 158 11.12 -13.16 4.77
N ASN A 159 10.38 -12.06 4.63
CA ASN A 159 9.97 -11.22 5.76
C ASN A 159 8.46 -11.00 5.88
N VAL A 160 7.69 -11.06 4.80
CA VAL A 160 6.25 -10.72 4.83
C VAL A 160 5.43 -11.66 5.71
N SER A 161 5.84 -12.92 5.82
CA SER A 161 5.20 -13.88 6.73
C SER A 161 5.45 -13.55 8.20
N LYS A 162 6.65 -13.07 8.54
CA LYS A 162 7.02 -12.67 9.91
C LYS A 162 6.20 -11.47 10.37
N GLU A 163 5.96 -10.50 9.48
CA GLU A 163 5.11 -9.35 9.79
C GLU A 163 3.65 -9.77 10.01
N ALA A 164 3.14 -10.72 9.21
CA ALA A 164 1.82 -11.28 9.40
C ALA A 164 1.69 -12.03 10.75
N GLU A 165 2.68 -12.86 11.08
CA GLU A 165 2.74 -13.57 12.36
C GLU A 165 2.80 -12.61 13.55
N ALA A 166 3.57 -11.51 13.44
CA ALA A 166 3.62 -10.46 14.45
C ALA A 166 2.25 -9.80 14.66
N LEU A 167 1.54 -9.43 13.58
CA LEU A 167 0.19 -8.86 13.67
C LEU A 167 -0.80 -9.85 14.31
N VAL A 168 -0.81 -11.11 13.88
CA VAL A 168 -1.69 -12.14 14.45
C VAL A 168 -1.38 -12.34 15.93
N THR A 169 -0.11 -12.36 16.32
CA THR A 169 0.30 -12.47 17.72
C THR A 169 -0.23 -11.30 18.57
N SER A 170 -0.11 -10.06 18.08
CA SER A 170 -0.64 -8.87 18.77
C SER A 170 -2.16 -8.92 18.90
N LEU A 171 -2.88 -9.34 17.85
CA LEU A 171 -4.33 -9.52 17.87
C LEU A 171 -4.74 -10.59 18.89
N SER A 172 -4.10 -11.76 18.87
CA SER A 172 -4.42 -12.86 19.78
C SER A 172 -4.20 -12.52 21.25
N LYS A 173 -3.18 -11.70 21.57
CA LYS A 173 -2.95 -11.22 22.94
C LYS A 173 -4.08 -10.32 23.43
N TYR A 174 -4.57 -9.41 22.58
CA TYR A 174 -5.62 -8.46 22.97
C TYR A 174 -7.00 -9.10 23.03
N PHE A 175 -7.32 -9.98 22.07
CA PHE A 175 -8.60 -10.68 21.98
C PHE A 175 -8.59 -12.05 22.68
N ALA A 176 -7.62 -12.31 23.55
CA ALA A 176 -7.52 -13.56 24.32
C ALA A 176 -8.84 -13.79 25.09
N GLY A 177 -9.62 -14.78 24.65
CA GLY A 177 -10.98 -15.07 25.14
C GLY A 177 -12.08 -15.04 24.07
N GLY A 178 -11.80 -14.50 22.88
CA GLY A 178 -12.66 -14.59 21.69
C GLY A 178 -12.38 -15.84 20.85
N ASN A 179 -13.37 -16.28 20.05
CA ASN A 179 -13.17 -17.36 19.09
C ASN A 179 -12.35 -16.85 17.89
N MET A 180 -11.03 -17.03 17.92
CA MET A 180 -10.11 -16.57 16.87
C MET A 180 -9.97 -17.57 15.70
N THR A 181 -10.88 -18.56 15.59
CA THR A 181 -10.95 -19.48 14.44
C THR A 181 -11.04 -18.67 13.15
N GLY A 182 -10.02 -18.76 12.31
CA GLY A 182 -9.92 -18.04 11.03
C GLY A 182 -8.65 -17.19 10.86
N LEU A 183 -7.98 -16.77 11.95
CA LEU A 183 -6.65 -16.15 11.85
C LEU A 183 -5.55 -17.16 11.49
N GLU A 184 -5.80 -18.44 11.70
CA GLU A 184 -4.85 -19.53 11.45
C GLU A 184 -4.69 -19.90 9.97
N ASP A 185 -5.58 -19.42 9.09
CA ASP A 185 -5.58 -19.72 7.66
C ASP A 185 -4.33 -19.19 6.92
N LYS A 186 -3.41 -18.51 7.62
CA LYS A 186 -2.20 -17.85 7.08
C LYS A 186 -2.51 -16.96 5.88
N ARG A 187 -3.72 -16.40 5.83
CA ARG A 187 -4.17 -15.46 4.80
C ARG A 187 -3.93 -14.04 5.29
N TYR A 188 -3.11 -13.32 4.55
CA TYR A 188 -2.82 -11.92 4.83
C TYR A 188 -2.59 -11.18 3.52
N THR A 189 -2.57 -9.86 3.60
CA THR A 189 -2.30 -8.97 2.46
C THR A 189 -1.18 -8.02 2.83
N ILE A 190 -0.25 -7.80 1.90
CA ILE A 190 0.77 -6.76 2.06
C ILE A 190 0.36 -5.56 1.22
N ALA A 191 0.41 -4.38 1.83
CA ALA A 191 0.16 -3.10 1.19
C ALA A 191 1.47 -2.33 1.05
N GLN A 192 1.84 -2.00 -0.19
CA GLN A 192 3.07 -1.26 -0.49
C GLN A 192 2.71 0.12 -1.04
N TYR A 193 3.12 1.18 -0.33
CA TYR A 193 2.74 2.56 -0.67
C TYR A 193 3.73 3.26 -1.60
N ASN A 194 4.99 2.85 -1.58
CA ASN A 194 6.07 3.54 -2.28
C ASN A 194 6.39 2.89 -3.63
N ALA A 195 6.67 3.71 -4.64
CA ALA A 195 7.22 3.28 -5.92
C ALA A 195 8.56 2.53 -5.74
N SER A 196 8.94 1.69 -6.71
CA SER A 196 10.18 0.91 -6.66
C SER A 196 11.45 1.76 -6.60
N SER A 197 11.40 3.00 -7.11
CA SER A 197 12.50 3.97 -7.07
C SER A 197 12.78 4.55 -5.66
N HIS A 198 11.84 4.44 -4.72
CA HIS A 198 12.03 4.94 -3.35
C HIS A 198 12.86 3.97 -2.51
N LEU A 199 14.13 4.29 -2.25
CA LEU A 199 15.05 3.39 -1.54
C LEU A 199 15.01 3.51 -0.01
N VAL A 200 14.56 4.66 0.53
CA VAL A 200 14.49 4.94 1.97
C VAL A 200 13.10 5.41 2.39
N GLY A 201 12.77 5.30 3.68
CA GLY A 201 11.48 5.76 4.21
C GLY A 201 10.27 5.01 3.65
N ARG A 202 10.46 3.76 3.23
CA ARG A 202 9.38 2.93 2.69
C ARG A 202 8.36 2.60 3.78
N LEU A 203 7.08 2.80 3.47
CA LEU A 203 5.94 2.41 4.26
C LEU A 203 5.30 1.18 3.61
N ASN A 204 5.28 0.09 4.37
CA ASN A 204 4.45 -1.05 4.05
C ASN A 204 3.51 -1.34 5.22
N GLU A 205 2.44 -2.05 4.92
CA GLU A 205 1.53 -2.55 5.93
C GLU A 205 1.20 -4.01 5.67
N VAL A 206 0.96 -4.76 6.74
CA VAL A 206 0.35 -6.10 6.70
C VAL A 206 -1.08 -6.01 7.19
N TRP A 207 -1.98 -6.62 6.42
CA TRP A 207 -3.43 -6.51 6.54
C TRP A 207 -4.03 -7.90 6.75
N VAL A 208 -4.93 -8.02 7.72
CA VAL A 208 -5.73 -9.23 7.97
C VAL A 208 -7.21 -8.84 8.03
N ASP A 209 -8.06 -9.54 7.27
CA ASP A 209 -9.51 -9.35 7.32
C ASP A 209 -10.03 -9.93 8.64
N VAL A 210 -10.59 -9.07 9.49
CA VAL A 210 -11.09 -9.43 10.81
C VAL A 210 -12.60 -9.30 10.92
N SER A 211 -13.29 -9.05 9.80
CA SER A 211 -14.74 -8.78 9.78
C SER A 211 -15.56 -9.90 10.46
N ALA A 212 -15.14 -11.15 10.32
CA ALA A 212 -15.81 -12.30 10.91
C ALA A 212 -15.29 -12.68 12.32
N ILE A 213 -14.24 -12.02 12.81
CA ILE A 213 -13.47 -12.46 13.99
C ILE A 213 -13.66 -11.50 15.16
N VAL A 214 -13.64 -10.19 14.90
CA VAL A 214 -13.70 -9.18 15.97
C VAL A 214 -15.12 -8.64 16.15
N ASN A 215 -15.58 -8.59 17.39
CA ASN A 215 -16.83 -7.93 17.76
C ASN A 215 -16.52 -6.50 18.20
N ILE A 216 -16.24 -5.62 17.23
CA ILE A 216 -15.99 -4.19 17.46
C ILE A 216 -17.17 -3.39 16.90
N GLU A 217 -17.62 -2.39 17.64
CA GLU A 217 -18.70 -1.50 17.19
C GLU A 217 -18.33 -0.82 15.86
N GLY A 218 -19.28 -0.78 14.93
CA GLY A 218 -19.07 -0.27 13.57
C GLY A 218 -18.46 -1.28 12.60
N CYS A 219 -18.01 -2.44 13.07
CA CYS A 219 -17.57 -3.52 12.20
C CYS A 219 -18.77 -4.31 11.63
N PRO A 220 -18.81 -4.64 10.33
CA PRO A 220 -19.87 -5.49 9.78
C PRO A 220 -19.84 -6.85 10.46
N ARG A 221 -20.99 -7.32 10.96
CA ARG A 221 -21.11 -8.66 11.52
C ARG A 221 -21.10 -9.73 10.41
N PRO A 222 -20.51 -10.91 10.66
CA PRO A 222 -20.55 -12.02 9.72
C PRO A 222 -21.96 -12.48 9.37
#